data_AF-A0A8X6SI81-F1
#
_entry.id   AF-A0A8X6SI81-F1
#
_cell.length_a   1.000
_cell.length_b   1.000
_cell.length_c   1.000
_cell.angle_alpha   90.00
_cell.angle_beta   90.00
_cell.angle_gamma   90.00
#
_symmetry.space_group_name_H-M   'P 1'
#
loop_
_entity.id
_entity.type
_entity.pdbx_description
1 polymer ?
#
loop_
_entity_poly.entity_id
_entity_poly.type
_entity_poly.pdbx_seq_one_letter_code
_entity_poly.pdbx_strand_id
1 'polypeptide(L)'
;MSDMYIDDVLTGAETLLEAKELKNQLINIFAKGGMVLHKWCGNNTELTEVSENYDFSDSSEIKVLGVYWNPKHDCFSFRVKIDLHELNTKRDILSTIARIYDHLGLLGPVVAKA
;
A
#
# COMPACT_ATOMS: atom_id res chain seq x y z
N MET A 1 -5.15 6.11 15.80
CA MET A 1 -3.69 6.39 15.60
C MET A 1 -2.90 5.12 15.29
N SER A 2 -3.55 3.99 15.01
CA SER A 2 -2.91 2.77 14.49
C SER A 2 -2.64 2.83 12.98
N ASP A 3 -3.23 3.82 12.30
CA ASP A 3 -3.44 3.81 10.85
C ASP A 3 -2.42 4.69 10.10
N MET A 4 -1.42 5.18 10.82
CA MET A 4 -0.31 5.97 10.30
C MET A 4 0.98 5.17 10.45
N TYR A 5 1.69 5.00 9.33
CA TYR A 5 3.01 4.40 9.29
C TYR A 5 3.99 5.38 8.66
N ILE A 6 4.80 6.01 9.51
CA ILE A 6 5.79 7.02 9.11
C ILE A 6 5.14 8.14 8.28
N ASP A 7 5.29 8.12 6.96
CA ASP A 7 4.79 9.10 6.00
C ASP A 7 3.49 8.66 5.31
N ASP A 8 3.11 7.40 5.44
CA ASP A 8 1.87 6.85 4.87
C ASP A 8 0.73 6.84 5.89
N VAL A 9 -0.47 7.24 5.45
CA VAL A 9 -1.71 7.11 6.21
C VAL A 9 -2.64 6.19 5.45
N LEU A 10 -3.02 5.07 6.07
CA LEU A 10 -3.93 4.07 5.50
C LEU A 10 -5.14 3.92 6.38
N THR A 11 -6.24 4.55 5.97
CA THR A 11 -7.49 4.53 6.73
C THR A 11 -8.66 4.16 5.84
N GLY A 12 -9.69 3.55 6.44
CA GLY A 12 -10.94 3.20 5.77
C GLY A 12 -12.15 3.68 6.57
N ALA A 13 -13.31 3.64 5.92
CA ALA A 13 -14.62 3.86 6.56
C ALA A 13 -15.66 2.94 5.90
N GLU A 14 -16.77 2.69 6.60
CA GLU A 14 -17.83 1.80 6.11
C GLU A 14 -18.66 2.43 4.99
N THR A 15 -18.75 3.76 4.98
CA THR A 15 -19.51 4.52 3.97
C THR A 15 -18.65 5.57 3.27
N LEU A 16 -19.05 5.91 2.03
CA LEU A 16 -18.38 6.95 1.26
C LEU A 16 -18.46 8.33 1.93
N LEU A 17 -19.56 8.64 2.60
CA LEU A 17 -19.74 9.90 3.32
C LEU A 17 -18.78 10.02 4.49
N GLU A 18 -18.67 8.97 5.30
CA GLU A 18 -17.71 8.91 6.40
C GLU A 18 -16.26 8.96 5.90
N ALA A 19 -15.96 8.29 4.79
CA ALA A 19 -14.62 8.34 4.18
C ALA A 19 -14.25 9.77 3.72
N LYS A 20 -15.20 10.50 3.13
CA LYS A 20 -15.00 11.91 2.74
C LYS A 20 -14.81 12.81 3.95
N GLU A 21 -15.62 12.62 4.98
CA GLU A 21 -15.50 13.37 6.23
C GLU A 21 -14.14 13.11 6.90
N LEU A 22 -13.73 11.84 6.97
CA LEU A 22 -12.45 11.43 7.51
C LEU A 22 -11.27 12.05 6.75
N LYS A 23 -11.33 12.05 5.41
CA LYS A 23 -10.35 12.73 4.55
C LYS A 23 -10.24 14.21 4.91
N ASN A 24 -11.36 14.91 5.03
CA ASN A 24 -11.37 16.34 5.38
C ASN A 24 -10.80 16.60 6.79
N GLN A 25 -11.14 15.75 7.74
CA GLN A 25 -10.60 15.82 9.11
C GLN A 25 -9.09 15.63 9.12
N LEU A 26 -8.57 14.65 8.38
CA LEU A 26 -7.13 14.43 8.23
C LEU A 26 -6.44 15.65 7.61
N ILE A 27 -6.97 16.18 6.50
CA ILE A 27 -6.42 17.39 5.87
C ILE A 27 -6.33 18.54 6.87
N ASN A 28 -7.40 18.78 7.64
CA ASN A 28 -7.43 19.86 8.62
C ASN A 28 -6.44 19.65 9.77
N ILE A 29 -6.32 18.42 10.29
CA ILE A 29 -5.38 18.09 11.36
C ILE A 29 -3.93 18.27 10.89
N PHE A 30 -3.58 17.74 9.72
CA PHE A 30 -2.22 17.87 9.17
C PHE A 30 -1.90 19.32 8.79
N ALA A 31 -2.87 20.07 8.24
CA ALA A 31 -2.71 21.49 7.93
C ALA A 31 -2.41 22.33 9.19
N LYS A 32 -3.05 22.02 10.33
CA LYS A 32 -2.72 22.65 11.62
C LYS A 32 -1.29 22.34 12.08
N GLY A 33 -0.75 21.20 11.69
CA GLY A 33 0.65 20.82 11.87
C GLY A 33 1.61 21.38 10.82
N GLY A 34 1.14 22.20 9.87
CA GLY A 34 1.94 22.73 8.77
C GLY A 34 2.30 21.70 7.68
N MET A 35 1.61 20.55 7.67
CA MET A 35 1.84 19.47 6.72
C MET A 35 0.72 19.42 5.69
N VAL A 36 1.07 19.14 4.43
CA VAL A 36 0.10 18.97 3.34
C VAL A 36 0.14 17.50 2.91
N LEU A 37 -0.98 16.81 3.06
CA LEU A 37 -1.14 15.44 2.59
C LEU A 37 -1.27 15.43 1.06
N HIS A 38 -0.42 14.64 0.40
CA HIS A 38 -0.39 14.47 -1.06
C HIS A 38 -0.70 13.03 -1.47
N LYS A 39 -0.97 12.78 -2.77
CA LYS A 39 -1.17 11.44 -3.35
C LYS A 39 -2.35 10.68 -2.72
N TRP A 40 -3.52 11.33 -2.70
CA TRP A 40 -4.76 10.70 -2.25
C TRP A 40 -5.20 9.61 -3.22
N CYS A 41 -5.38 8.39 -2.72
CA CYS A 41 -5.85 7.25 -3.50
C CYS A 41 -6.93 6.51 -2.71
N GLY A 42 -7.99 6.09 -3.40
CA GLY A 42 -9.10 5.37 -2.79
C GLY A 42 -9.70 4.32 -3.71
N ASN A 43 -10.44 3.39 -3.11
CA ASN A 43 -11.22 2.37 -3.82
C ASN A 43 -12.42 2.95 -4.58
N ASN A 44 -12.77 4.22 -4.32
CA ASN A 44 -13.83 4.95 -4.97
C ASN A 44 -13.26 6.18 -5.70
N THR A 45 -13.69 6.38 -6.94
CA THR A 45 -13.28 7.53 -7.77
C THR A 45 -13.67 8.87 -7.15
N GLU A 46 -14.67 8.91 -6.27
CA GLU A 46 -15.06 10.13 -5.53
C GLU A 46 -14.13 10.48 -4.35
N LEU A 47 -13.25 9.57 -3.94
CA LEU A 47 -12.24 9.80 -2.89
C LEU A 47 -10.87 10.18 -3.47
N THR A 48 -10.58 9.68 -4.67
CA THR A 48 -9.36 9.96 -5.41
C THR A 48 -9.46 11.34 -6.03
N GLU A 49 -8.61 12.27 -5.59
CA GLU A 49 -8.37 13.48 -6.37
C GLU A 49 -7.54 13.08 -7.58
N VAL A 50 -8.07 13.32 -8.78
CA VAL A 50 -7.32 13.27 -10.03
C VAL A 50 -6.32 14.42 -9.96
N SER A 51 -5.22 14.26 -9.22
CA SER A 51 -4.14 15.23 -9.25
C SER A 51 -3.52 15.11 -10.64
N GLU A 52 -3.55 16.21 -11.40
CA GLU A 52 -3.13 16.32 -12.81
C GLU A 52 -1.64 15.99 -13.09
N ASN A 53 -0.92 15.39 -12.14
CA ASN A 53 0.48 14.98 -12.29
C ASN A 53 0.79 13.55 -11.84
N TYR A 54 -0.22 12.77 -11.45
CA TYR A 54 -0.07 11.35 -11.19
C TYR A 54 -1.07 10.59 -12.03
N ASP A 55 -0.60 10.08 -13.17
CA ASP A 55 -1.36 9.17 -14.02
C ASP A 55 -1.56 7.84 -13.27
N PHE A 56 -2.57 7.80 -12.40
CA PHE A 56 -3.12 6.56 -11.86
C PHE A 56 -3.96 5.80 -12.90
N SER A 57 -4.02 6.32 -14.13
CA SER A 57 -4.85 5.83 -15.23
C SER A 57 -4.32 4.55 -15.88
N ASP A 58 -3.01 4.26 -15.78
CA ASP A 58 -2.37 3.15 -16.53
C ASP A 58 -1.77 2.03 -15.66
N SER A 59 -1.78 2.18 -14.33
CA SER A 59 -1.36 1.12 -13.42
C SER A 59 -2.42 0.89 -12.35
N SER A 60 -3.20 -0.16 -12.52
CA SER A 60 -4.22 -0.66 -11.59
C SER A 60 -3.70 -0.98 -10.17
N GLU A 61 -2.42 -0.79 -9.91
CA GLU A 61 -1.73 -1.11 -8.66
C GLU A 61 -0.84 0.08 -8.22
N ILE A 62 -0.99 0.49 -6.97
CA ILE A 62 -0.25 1.57 -6.31
C ILE A 62 0.68 0.94 -5.28
N LYS A 63 1.92 1.41 -5.19
CA LYS A 63 2.84 0.91 -4.16
C LYS A 63 2.59 1.65 -2.85
N VAL A 64 2.28 0.91 -1.79
CA VAL A 64 1.95 1.42 -0.45
C VAL A 64 2.66 0.52 0.57
N LEU A 65 3.39 1.09 1.54
CA LEU A 65 4.13 0.31 2.56
C LEU A 65 5.04 -0.80 2.01
N GLY A 66 5.60 -0.61 0.81
CA GLY A 66 6.46 -1.60 0.16
C GLY A 66 5.72 -2.72 -0.59
N VAL A 67 4.40 -2.81 -0.49
CA VAL A 67 3.53 -3.77 -1.20
C VAL A 67 2.73 -3.07 -2.30
N TYR A 68 2.17 -3.82 -3.23
CA TYR A 68 1.27 -3.26 -4.23
C TYR A 68 -0.16 -3.35 -3.70
N TRP A 69 -0.96 -2.30 -3.88
CA TRP A 69 -2.37 -2.24 -3.54
C TRP A 69 -3.15 -1.91 -4.79
N ASN A 70 -4.18 -2.70 -5.08
CA ASN A 70 -5.15 -2.42 -6.12
C ASN A 70 -6.38 -1.78 -5.48
N PRO A 71 -6.59 -0.45 -5.62
CA PRO A 71 -7.70 0.23 -4.97
C PRO A 71 -9.05 -0.26 -5.51
N LYS A 72 -9.13 -0.59 -6.80
CA LYS A 72 -10.38 -1.01 -7.45
C LYS A 72 -10.92 -2.31 -6.86
N HIS A 73 -10.04 -3.24 -6.51
CA HIS A 73 -10.40 -4.54 -5.94
C HIS A 73 -10.16 -4.63 -4.44
N ASP A 74 -9.66 -3.56 -3.82
CA ASP A 74 -9.21 -3.52 -2.43
C ASP A 74 -8.33 -4.72 -2.04
N CYS A 75 -7.33 -4.99 -2.88
CA CYS A 75 -6.45 -6.16 -2.75
C CYS A 75 -4.99 -5.76 -2.70
N PHE A 76 -4.22 -6.34 -1.78
CA PHE A 76 -2.77 -6.25 -1.80
C PHE A 76 -2.16 -7.36 -2.66
N SER A 77 -1.16 -7.02 -3.47
CA SER A 77 -0.40 -7.95 -4.31
C SER A 77 1.10 -7.85 -4.03
N PHE A 78 1.77 -9.00 -4.13
CA PHE A 78 3.21 -9.13 -3.97
C PHE A 78 3.81 -9.65 -5.27
N ARG A 79 4.76 -8.92 -5.85
CA ARG A 79 5.45 -9.33 -7.06
C ARG A 79 6.80 -9.94 -6.71
N VAL A 80 6.82 -11.27 -6.56
CA VAL A 80 8.06 -12.01 -6.32
C VAL A 80 8.49 -12.66 -7.63
N LYS A 81 9.54 -12.13 -8.25
CA LYS A 81 10.21 -12.82 -9.36
C LYS A 81 11.24 -13.78 -8.78
N ILE A 82 10.89 -15.06 -8.72
CA ILE A 82 11.80 -16.14 -8.35
C ILE A 82 12.37 -16.72 -9.64
N ASP A 83 13.67 -16.57 -9.84
CA ASP A 83 14.37 -17.30 -10.89
C ASP A 83 14.90 -18.61 -10.30
N LEU A 84 14.20 -19.71 -10.58
CA LEU A 84 14.54 -21.02 -10.03
C LEU A 84 15.83 -21.58 -10.62
N HIS A 85 16.31 -21.05 -11.75
CA HIS A 85 17.55 -21.50 -12.39
C HIS A 85 18.82 -20.95 -11.71
N GLU A 86 18.70 -19.92 -10.86
CA GLU A 86 19.83 -19.29 -10.17
C GLU A 86 19.99 -19.73 -8.70
N LEU A 87 19.13 -20.62 -8.19
CA LEU A 87 19.16 -21.09 -6.80
C LEU A 87 20.23 -22.15 -6.55
N ASN A 88 21.50 -21.78 -6.70
CA ASN A 88 22.62 -22.71 -6.60
C ASN A 88 23.25 -22.77 -5.20
N THR A 89 22.99 -21.78 -4.34
CA THR A 89 23.56 -21.74 -2.98
C THR A 89 22.51 -21.47 -1.91
N LYS A 90 22.82 -21.87 -0.66
CA LYS A 90 22.03 -21.49 0.52
C LYS A 90 21.83 -19.98 0.65
N ARG A 91 22.80 -19.19 0.17
CA ARG A 91 22.71 -17.72 0.15
C ARG A 91 21.64 -17.24 -0.83
N ASP A 92 21.53 -17.85 -2.00
CA ASP A 92 20.54 -17.47 -3.03
C ASP A 92 19.12 -17.82 -2.58
N ILE A 93 18.97 -18.97 -1.93
CA ILE A 93 17.71 -19.39 -1.30
C ILE A 93 17.30 -18.41 -0.20
N LEU A 94 18.21 -18.10 0.73
CA LEU A 94 17.93 -17.15 1.82
C LEU A 94 17.68 -15.72 1.32
N SER A 95 18.40 -15.29 0.28
CA SER A 95 18.17 -14.00 -0.39
C SER A 95 16.78 -13.94 -1.02
N THR A 96 16.33 -15.04 -1.64
CA THR A 96 14.98 -15.15 -2.20
C THR A 96 13.91 -15.12 -1.12
N ILE A 97 14.10 -15.84 -0.01
CA ILE A 97 13.20 -15.80 1.16
C ILE A 97 13.16 -14.38 1.75
N ALA A 98 14.30 -13.71 1.86
CA ALA A 98 14.39 -12.33 2.36
C ALA A 98 13.70 -11.31 1.43
N ARG A 99 13.55 -11.59 0.13
CA ARG A 99 12.74 -10.75 -0.78
C ARG A 99 11.23 -10.90 -0.57
N ILE A 100 10.81 -11.99 0.08
CA ILE A 100 9.43 -12.26 0.51
C ILE A 100 9.22 -11.69 1.93
N TYR A 101 10.24 -11.05 2.52
CA TYR A 101 10.16 -10.50 3.87
C TYR A 101 9.07 -9.42 3.95
N ASP A 102 8.07 -9.72 4.77
CA ASP A 102 6.88 -8.91 4.91
C ASP A 102 6.94 -8.12 6.22
N HIS A 103 7.14 -6.82 6.10
CA HIS A 103 7.16 -5.92 7.25
C HIS A 103 5.77 -5.83 7.94
N LEU A 104 4.69 -6.16 7.22
CA LEU A 104 3.31 -6.12 7.70
C LEU A 104 2.79 -7.50 8.14
N GLY A 105 3.55 -8.58 7.91
CA GLY A 105 3.20 -9.95 8.31
C GLY A 105 2.03 -10.59 7.53
N LEU A 106 1.54 -9.96 6.45
CA LEU A 106 0.49 -10.45 5.55
C LEU A 106 0.85 -11.78 4.84
N LEU A 107 2.13 -12.06 4.63
CA LEU A 107 2.68 -13.27 3.99
C LEU A 107 3.03 -14.39 4.97
N GLY A 108 2.81 -14.21 6.27
CA GLY A 108 3.15 -15.17 7.32
C GLY A 108 2.74 -16.64 7.02
N PRO A 109 1.53 -16.92 6.50
CA PRO A 109 1.10 -18.29 6.22
C PRO A 109 1.74 -18.95 4.99
N VAL A 110 2.38 -18.18 4.10
CA VAL A 110 2.99 -18.69 2.86
C VAL A 110 4.44 -19.13 3.10
N VAL A 111 5.13 -18.49 4.06
CA VAL A 111 6.54 -18.79 4.40
C VAL A 111 6.66 -20.03 5.31
N ALA A 112 5.63 -20.35 6.10
CA ALA A 112 5.69 -21.42 7.10
C ALA A 112 5.25 -22.82 6.61
N LYS A 113 4.81 -22.95 5.35
CA LYS A 113 4.55 -24.24 4.69
C LYS A 113 5.64 -24.51 3.63
N ALA A 114 6.85 -24.77 4.10
CA ALA A 114 7.93 -25.34 3.31
C ALA A 114 8.59 -26.45 4.13
#